data_AF-A0A7W5EV36-F1
#
_entry.id   AF-A0A7W5EV36-F1
#
_cell.length_a   1.000
_cell.length_b   1.000
_cell.length_c   1.000
_cell.angle_alpha   90.00
_cell.angle_beta   90.00
_cell.angle_gamma   90.00
#
_symmetry.space_group_name_H-M   'P 1'
#
loop_
_entity.id
_entity.type
_entity.pdbx_description
1 polymer ?
#
loop_
_entity_poly.entity_id
_entity_poly.type
_entity_poly.pdbx_seq_one_letter_code
_entity_poly.pdbx_strand_id
1 'polypeptide(L)'
;MGYHDFGPLRISPSFTADDWAELALDAEADWRRAVDMLRDRIDGRFLDHARNCLQSETSGFVVLAIDSMLIEALEQFRRGIVDGRGRSGELIRSFLAGPRFQPQFDSVAANAFYEDIRCGLLHQAEARRLWLIRRSQAELLTTSRATGADVGYVIDVVQFHEALESAFDDYLKELVEPNQEKLRENLWSKMNHICRVRKERAGLFE
;
A
#
# COMPACT_ATOMS: atom_id res chain seq x y z
N MET A 1 -19.07 -17.98 29.50
CA MET A 1 -19.38 -16.57 29.78
C MET A 1 -18.46 -15.76 28.87
N GLY A 2 -18.88 -15.11 27.80
CA GLY A 2 -20.20 -14.90 27.23
C GLY A 2 -20.15 -14.95 25.71
N TYR A 3 -21.29 -14.71 25.08
CA TYR A 3 -21.46 -14.54 23.65
C TYR A 3 -20.38 -13.59 23.10
N HIS A 4 -19.54 -14.07 22.18
CA HIS A 4 -18.71 -13.21 21.36
C HIS A 4 -19.64 -12.51 20.37
N ASP A 5 -20.27 -11.43 20.83
CA ASP A 5 -20.74 -10.40 19.92
C ASP A 5 -19.49 -9.86 19.21
N PHE A 6 -19.26 -10.31 17.96
CA PHE A 6 -18.10 -9.91 17.16
C PHE A 6 -18.14 -8.43 16.74
N GLY A 7 -19.17 -7.69 17.18
CA GLY A 7 -19.44 -6.33 16.77
C GLY A 7 -19.71 -6.23 15.27
N PRO A 8 -20.06 -5.04 14.77
CA PRO A 8 -20.25 -4.85 13.34
C PRO A 8 -18.94 -5.13 12.58
N LEU A 9 -19.00 -5.86 11.47
CA LEU A 9 -17.82 -6.22 10.68
C LEU A 9 -17.17 -4.99 10.06
N ARG A 10 -16.11 -4.53 10.72
CA ARG A 10 -15.36 -3.33 10.36
C ARG A 10 -14.53 -3.48 9.08
N ILE A 11 -14.70 -2.54 8.14
CA ILE A 11 -13.86 -2.41 6.93
C ILE A 11 -12.60 -1.59 7.19
N SER A 12 -12.56 -0.84 8.28
CA SER A 12 -11.41 -0.09 8.78
C SER A 12 -11.53 0.06 10.31
N PRO A 13 -10.54 0.56 11.06
CA PRO A 13 -10.68 0.76 12.51
C PRO A 13 -11.96 1.49 12.93
N SER A 14 -12.42 2.49 12.20
CA SER A 14 -13.54 3.35 12.57
C SER A 14 -14.83 3.10 11.78
N PHE A 15 -14.79 2.36 10.67
CA PHE A 15 -15.93 2.22 9.74
C PHE A 15 -16.31 0.77 9.45
N THR A 16 -17.58 0.57 9.13
CA THR A 16 -18.24 -0.70 8.80
C THR A 16 -18.60 -0.76 7.31
N ALA A 17 -19.03 -1.94 6.85
CA ALA A 17 -19.51 -2.10 5.48
C ALA A 17 -20.84 -1.38 5.21
N ASP A 18 -21.59 -1.02 6.25
CA ASP A 18 -22.85 -0.27 6.12
C ASP A 18 -22.58 1.22 6.00
N ASP A 19 -21.60 1.77 6.75
CA ASP A 19 -21.16 3.16 6.57
C ASP A 19 -20.74 3.42 5.10
N TRP A 20 -20.04 2.47 4.47
CA TRP A 20 -19.67 2.59 3.05
C TRP A 20 -20.88 2.50 2.12
N ALA A 21 -21.88 1.69 2.45
CA ALA A 21 -23.06 1.48 1.63
C ALA A 21 -23.98 2.71 1.57
N GLU A 22 -23.84 3.63 2.52
CA GLU A 22 -24.53 4.93 2.53
C GLU A 22 -23.93 5.94 1.54
N LEU A 23 -22.73 5.70 1.02
CA LEU A 23 -22.04 6.61 0.11
C LEU A 23 -22.46 6.43 -1.35
N ALA A 24 -22.71 7.54 -2.04
CA ALA A 24 -23.02 7.58 -3.47
C ALA A 24 -21.80 8.07 -4.29
N LEU A 25 -21.47 7.32 -5.35
CA LEU A 25 -20.32 7.63 -6.22
C LEU A 25 -20.47 8.98 -6.95
N ASP A 26 -21.70 9.35 -7.30
CA ASP A 26 -22.06 10.56 -8.01
C ASP A 26 -22.31 11.77 -7.09
N ALA A 27 -22.23 11.58 -5.77
CA ALA A 27 -22.35 12.64 -4.79
C ALA A 27 -20.98 13.20 -4.40
N GLU A 28 -20.67 14.44 -4.81
CA GLU A 28 -19.40 15.11 -4.48
C GLU A 28 -19.15 15.22 -2.96
N ALA A 29 -20.22 15.38 -2.17
CA ALA A 29 -20.15 15.41 -0.72
C ALA A 29 -19.60 14.08 -0.13
N ASP A 30 -19.84 12.96 -0.80
CA ASP A 30 -19.47 11.62 -0.32
C ASP A 30 -18.03 11.26 -0.70
N TRP A 31 -17.41 11.95 -1.67
CA TRP A 31 -16.03 11.65 -2.07
C TRP A 31 -15.04 11.88 -0.92
N ARG A 32 -15.22 12.96 -0.15
CA ARG A 32 -14.39 13.24 1.04
C ARG A 32 -14.57 12.16 2.10
N ARG A 33 -15.82 11.73 2.30
CA ARG A 33 -16.13 10.68 3.27
C ARG A 33 -15.53 9.33 2.85
N ALA A 34 -15.56 9.00 1.56
CA ALA A 34 -14.91 7.81 1.02
C ALA A 34 -13.38 7.85 1.21
N VAL A 35 -12.76 9.02 1.01
CA VAL A 35 -11.32 9.25 1.30
C VAL A 35 -11.01 9.06 2.78
N ASP A 36 -11.83 9.56 3.69
CA ASP A 36 -11.64 9.37 5.13
C ASP A 36 -11.70 7.88 5.52
N MET A 37 -12.64 7.12 4.95
CA MET A 37 -12.74 5.67 5.18
C MET A 37 -11.53 4.91 4.65
N LEU A 38 -11.03 5.27 3.47
CA LEU A 38 -9.83 4.67 2.89
C LEU A 38 -8.60 5.03 3.72
N ARG A 39 -8.47 6.28 4.16
CA ARG A 39 -7.38 6.73 5.03
C ARG A 39 -7.37 5.95 6.34
N ASP A 40 -8.48 5.93 7.07
CA ASP A 40 -8.63 5.17 8.32
C ASP A 40 -8.27 3.69 8.13
N ARG A 41 -8.65 3.10 6.99
CA ARG A 41 -8.30 1.72 6.65
C ARG A 41 -6.80 1.49 6.50
N ILE A 42 -6.11 2.35 5.75
CA ILE A 42 -4.70 2.16 5.40
C ILE A 42 -3.80 2.60 6.57
N ASP A 43 -4.11 3.74 7.19
CA ASP A 43 -3.37 4.25 8.35
C ASP A 43 -3.46 3.28 9.52
N GLY A 44 -4.67 3.07 10.05
CA GLY A 44 -4.83 2.34 11.31
C GLY A 44 -4.72 0.82 11.20
N ARG A 45 -4.45 0.26 10.00
CA ARG A 45 -4.08 -1.17 9.84
C ARG A 45 -2.64 -1.38 9.42
N PHE A 46 -1.97 -0.36 8.89
CA PHE A 46 -0.63 -0.53 8.32
C PHE A 46 0.29 0.65 8.61
N LEU A 47 0.00 1.85 8.11
CA LEU A 47 0.98 2.96 8.17
C LEU A 47 1.27 3.39 9.60
N ASP A 48 0.28 3.43 10.49
CA ASP A 48 0.52 3.72 11.92
C ASP A 48 1.50 2.71 12.54
N HIS A 49 1.38 1.43 12.16
CA HIS A 49 2.29 0.39 12.65
C HIS A 49 3.68 0.50 12.03
N ALA A 50 3.78 0.84 10.74
CA ALA A 50 5.06 1.10 10.09
C ALA A 50 5.79 2.31 10.72
N ARG A 51 5.09 3.42 10.95
CA ARG A 51 5.59 4.61 11.67
C ARG A 51 6.10 4.26 13.07
N ASN A 52 5.35 3.46 13.82
CA ASN A 52 5.75 2.98 15.13
C ASN A 52 6.99 2.08 15.06
N CYS A 53 7.05 1.17 14.09
CA CYS A 53 8.22 0.31 13.87
C CYS A 53 9.46 1.14 13.51
N LEU A 54 9.32 2.20 12.72
CA LEU A 54 10.44 3.06 12.29
C LEU A 54 11.21 3.68 13.46
N GLN A 55 10.61 3.78 14.65
CA GLN A 55 11.29 4.24 15.87
C GLN A 55 12.42 3.29 16.32
N SER A 56 12.40 2.03 15.89
CA SER A 56 13.47 1.07 16.13
C SER A 56 14.48 1.06 14.98
N GLU A 57 15.77 1.18 15.28
CA GLU A 57 16.82 1.19 14.26
C GLU A 57 16.87 -0.10 13.43
N THR A 58 16.48 -1.24 14.02
CA THR A 58 16.53 -2.57 13.41
C THR A 58 15.27 -2.97 12.63
N SER A 59 14.28 -2.08 12.52
CA SER A 59 12.98 -2.40 11.91
C SER A 59 12.93 -2.32 10.38
N GLY A 60 14.06 -2.11 9.69
CA GLY A 60 14.06 -1.86 8.25
C GLY A 60 13.33 -2.93 7.42
N PHE A 61 13.49 -4.20 7.79
CA PHE A 61 12.85 -5.31 7.08
C PHE A 61 11.33 -5.36 7.30
N VAL A 62 10.88 -5.13 8.54
CA VAL A 62 9.44 -5.15 8.84
C VAL A 62 8.71 -3.97 8.21
N VAL A 63 9.34 -2.78 8.19
CA VAL A 63 8.78 -1.60 7.53
C VAL A 63 8.68 -1.83 6.02
N LEU A 64 9.76 -2.28 5.36
CA LEU A 64 9.70 -2.58 3.92
C LEU A 64 8.76 -3.73 3.57
N ALA A 65 8.55 -4.70 4.47
CA ALA A 65 7.53 -5.73 4.26
C ALA A 65 6.11 -5.14 4.30
N ILE A 66 5.81 -4.25 5.26
CA ILE A 66 4.54 -3.53 5.33
C ILE A 66 4.34 -2.66 4.08
N ASP A 67 5.34 -1.85 3.75
CA ASP A 67 5.30 -0.97 2.59
C ASP A 67 5.10 -1.76 1.29
N SER A 68 5.79 -2.90 1.13
CA SER A 68 5.63 -3.77 -0.04
C SER A 68 4.20 -4.33 -0.17
N MET A 69 3.55 -4.68 0.94
CA MET A 69 2.14 -5.09 0.93
C MET A 69 1.23 -3.93 0.53
N LEU A 70 1.52 -2.72 1.02
CA LEU A 70 0.75 -1.52 0.72
C LEU A 70 0.88 -1.07 -0.73
N ILE A 71 2.08 -1.06 -1.31
CA ILE A 71 2.30 -0.70 -2.73
C ILE A 71 1.34 -1.47 -3.64
N GLU A 72 1.28 -2.79 -3.47
CA GLU A 72 0.43 -3.65 -4.28
C GLU A 72 -1.06 -3.36 -4.05
N ALA A 73 -1.47 -3.13 -2.80
CA ALA A 73 -2.86 -2.83 -2.46
C ALA A 73 -3.30 -1.44 -2.96
N LEU A 74 -2.46 -0.42 -2.82
CA LEU A 74 -2.71 0.95 -3.27
C LEU A 74 -2.82 1.01 -4.79
N GLU A 75 -1.95 0.31 -5.51
CA GLU A 75 -2.05 0.22 -6.97
C GLU A 75 -3.33 -0.51 -7.41
N GLN A 76 -3.77 -1.52 -6.65
CA GLN A 76 -5.08 -2.15 -6.88
C GLN A 76 -6.25 -1.20 -6.65
N PHE A 77 -6.21 -0.34 -5.62
CA PHE A 77 -7.22 0.68 -5.39
C PHE A 77 -7.27 1.68 -6.55
N ARG A 78 -6.12 2.25 -6.92
CA ARG A 78 -6.00 3.22 -8.02
C ARG A 78 -6.52 2.66 -9.35
N ARG A 79 -6.37 1.35 -9.60
CA ARG A 79 -6.76 0.69 -10.85
C ARG A 79 -8.08 -0.09 -10.80
N GLY A 80 -8.74 -0.13 -9.63
CA GLY A 80 -10.00 -0.87 -9.45
C GLY A 80 -9.86 -2.39 -9.56
N ILE A 81 -8.67 -2.93 -9.29
CA ILE A 81 -8.37 -4.36 -9.39
C ILE A 81 -8.79 -5.05 -8.10
N VAL A 82 -9.85 -5.86 -8.16
CA VAL A 82 -10.41 -6.53 -6.97
C VAL A 82 -9.53 -7.69 -6.46
N ASP A 83 -8.87 -8.42 -7.36
CA ASP A 83 -7.89 -9.48 -7.06
C ASP A 83 -6.61 -9.26 -7.89
N GLY A 84 -5.47 -9.12 -7.20
CA GLY A 84 -4.15 -8.92 -7.81
C GLY A 84 -3.39 -10.20 -8.15
N ARG A 85 -4.00 -11.39 -8.00
CA ARG A 85 -3.33 -12.67 -8.23
C ARG A 85 -2.62 -12.73 -9.59
N GLY A 86 -1.34 -13.05 -9.57
CA GLY A 86 -0.49 -13.15 -10.76
C GLY A 86 -0.01 -11.80 -11.32
N ARG A 87 -0.31 -10.68 -10.64
CA ARG A 87 -0.01 -9.32 -11.11
C ARG A 87 0.91 -8.53 -10.19
N SER A 88 1.38 -9.11 -9.09
CA SER A 88 2.19 -8.40 -8.08
C SER A 88 3.40 -7.67 -8.69
N GLY A 89 4.16 -8.31 -9.58
CA GLY A 89 5.31 -7.65 -10.23
C GLY A 89 4.92 -6.48 -11.12
N GLU A 90 3.79 -6.58 -11.83
CA GLU A 90 3.24 -5.48 -12.64
C GLU A 90 2.84 -4.30 -11.73
N LEU A 91 2.13 -4.58 -10.64
CA LEU A 91 1.61 -3.58 -9.72
C LEU A 91 2.73 -2.85 -8.97
N ILE A 92 3.72 -3.57 -8.45
CA ILE A 92 4.89 -2.98 -7.78
C ILE A 92 5.64 -2.06 -8.74
N ARG A 93 5.94 -2.52 -9.97
CA ARG A 93 6.67 -1.68 -10.95
C ARG A 93 5.87 -0.47 -11.40
N SER A 94 4.55 -0.60 -11.57
CA SER A 94 3.66 0.51 -11.93
C SER A 94 3.69 1.60 -10.86
N PHE A 95 3.58 1.22 -9.58
CA PHE A 95 3.60 2.17 -8.47
C PHE A 95 4.95 2.87 -8.32
N LEU A 96 6.06 2.13 -8.42
CA LEU A 96 7.43 2.69 -8.31
C LEU A 96 7.82 3.55 -9.52
N ALA A 97 7.10 3.47 -10.64
CA ALA A 97 7.24 4.42 -11.74
C ALA A 97 6.60 5.79 -11.44
N GLY A 98 5.86 5.92 -10.32
CA GLY A 98 5.21 7.14 -9.90
C GLY A 98 6.19 8.24 -9.44
N PRO A 99 5.76 9.51 -9.45
CA PRO A 99 6.64 10.68 -9.30
C PRO A 99 7.38 10.73 -7.96
N ARG A 100 6.85 10.12 -6.88
CA ARG A 100 7.49 10.09 -5.56
C ARG A 100 8.73 9.20 -5.49
N PHE A 101 8.92 8.32 -6.47
CA PHE A 101 10.04 7.39 -6.54
C PHE A 101 11.02 7.74 -7.68
N GLN A 102 10.74 8.81 -8.43
CA GLN A 102 11.58 9.28 -9.52
C GLN A 102 12.52 10.40 -9.08
N PRO A 103 13.74 10.48 -9.65
CA PRO A 103 14.27 9.63 -10.72
C PRO A 103 14.94 8.32 -10.24
N GLN A 104 14.91 8.00 -8.95
CA GLN A 104 15.75 6.94 -8.38
C GLN A 104 15.30 5.52 -8.79
N PHE A 105 14.01 5.30 -9.04
CA PHE A 105 13.47 4.00 -9.46
C PHE A 105 13.24 3.94 -10.98
N ASP A 106 14.27 3.60 -11.75
CA ASP A 106 14.06 3.20 -13.14
C ASP A 106 13.38 1.81 -13.26
N SER A 107 13.14 1.36 -14.49
CA SER A 107 12.51 0.06 -14.74
C SER A 107 13.33 -1.13 -14.24
N VAL A 108 14.65 -1.00 -14.19
CA VAL A 108 15.58 -2.03 -13.71
C VAL A 108 15.53 -2.11 -12.20
N ALA A 109 15.64 -0.96 -11.52
CA ALA A 109 15.56 -0.84 -10.07
C ALA A 109 14.18 -1.28 -9.54
N ALA A 110 13.09 -0.89 -10.21
CA ALA A 110 11.74 -1.30 -9.85
C ALA A 110 11.54 -2.82 -9.98
N ASN A 111 12.10 -3.45 -11.02
CA ASN A 111 12.06 -4.90 -11.15
C ASN A 111 12.91 -5.60 -10.07
N ALA A 112 14.12 -5.10 -9.81
CA ALA A 112 14.99 -5.63 -8.77
C ALA A 112 14.35 -5.52 -7.38
N PHE A 113 13.68 -4.40 -7.06
CA PHE A 113 12.95 -4.24 -5.81
C PHE A 113 11.85 -5.30 -5.65
N TYR A 114 11.08 -5.55 -6.71
CA TYR A 114 10.05 -6.59 -6.67
C TYR A 114 10.65 -7.98 -6.38
N GLU A 115 11.71 -8.36 -7.09
CA GLU A 115 12.32 -9.69 -6.96
C GLU A 115 13.07 -9.88 -5.64
N ASP A 116 13.85 -8.89 -5.23
CA ASP A 116 14.84 -9.04 -4.17
C ASP A 116 14.39 -8.50 -2.82
N ILE A 117 13.61 -7.41 -2.80
CA ILE A 117 13.04 -6.86 -1.56
C ILE A 117 11.67 -7.46 -1.32
N ARG A 118 10.67 -7.19 -2.16
CA ARG A 118 9.29 -7.63 -1.91
C ARG A 118 9.20 -9.15 -1.80
N CYS A 119 9.65 -9.87 -2.83
CA CYS A 119 9.59 -11.34 -2.84
C CYS A 119 10.61 -11.96 -1.86
N GLY A 120 11.78 -11.36 -1.68
CA GLY A 120 12.78 -11.79 -0.71
C GLY A 120 12.24 -11.75 0.73
N LEU A 121 11.75 -10.59 1.17
CA LEU A 121 11.20 -10.43 2.51
C LEU A 121 9.99 -11.33 2.74
N LEU A 122 9.08 -11.46 1.77
CA LEU A 122 7.88 -12.29 1.95
C LEU A 122 8.18 -13.79 2.00
N HIS A 123 9.07 -14.30 1.15
CA HIS A 123 9.27 -15.75 1.00
C HIS A 123 10.47 -16.27 1.80
N GLN A 124 11.45 -15.42 2.11
CA GLN A 124 12.73 -15.82 2.71
C GLN A 124 13.06 -15.03 3.97
N ALA A 125 12.25 -14.04 4.36
CA ALA A 125 12.53 -13.11 5.46
C ALA A 125 13.89 -12.40 5.31
N GLU A 126 14.34 -12.18 4.07
CA GLU A 126 15.67 -11.65 3.76
C GLU A 126 15.65 -10.79 2.48
N ALA A 127 16.47 -9.74 2.46
CA ALA A 127 16.75 -8.99 1.24
C ALA A 127 17.73 -9.79 0.37
N ARG A 128 17.36 -10.08 -0.87
CA ARG A 128 18.19 -10.91 -1.75
C ARG A 128 19.28 -10.09 -2.43
N ARG A 129 20.28 -10.79 -2.99
CA ARG A 129 21.36 -10.21 -3.79
C ARG A 129 22.11 -9.09 -3.04
N LEU A 130 22.45 -8.01 -3.72
CA LEU A 130 23.31 -6.93 -3.24
C LEU A 130 22.50 -5.75 -2.71
N TRP A 131 21.42 -6.02 -1.98
CA TRP A 131 20.59 -5.00 -1.35
C TRP A 131 21.05 -4.69 0.07
N LEU A 132 21.20 -3.40 0.35
CA LEU A 132 21.47 -2.91 1.70
C LEU A 132 20.33 -1.99 2.13
N ILE A 133 19.60 -2.42 3.16
CA ILE A 133 18.58 -1.58 3.80
C ILE A 133 19.27 -0.73 4.86
N ARG A 134 19.20 0.59 4.70
CA ARG A 134 19.91 1.58 5.54
C ARG A 134 18.98 2.72 5.94
N ARG A 135 19.50 3.63 6.74
CA ARG A 135 18.86 4.87 7.21
C ARG A 135 19.85 6.02 7.05
N SER A 136 19.35 7.25 7.04
CA SER A 136 20.16 8.47 6.96
C SER A 136 21.10 8.51 5.74
N GLN A 137 20.65 7.97 4.61
CA GLN A 137 21.32 8.11 3.33
C GLN A 137 20.97 9.45 2.68
N ALA A 138 21.81 9.93 1.77
CA ALA A 138 21.56 11.20 1.08
C ALA A 138 20.40 11.11 0.07
N GLU A 139 20.13 9.92 -0.46
CA GLU A 139 19.08 9.66 -1.43
C GLU A 139 18.28 8.42 -1.02
N LEU A 140 17.02 8.37 -1.46
CA LEU A 140 16.09 7.27 -1.21
C LEU A 140 16.63 5.92 -1.71
N LEU A 141 17.24 5.90 -2.90
CA LEU A 141 17.87 4.71 -3.48
C LEU A 141 19.13 5.13 -4.22
N THR A 142 20.24 4.46 -3.93
CA THR A 142 21.52 4.63 -4.64
C THR A 142 22.04 3.29 -5.14
N THR A 143 22.85 3.31 -6.20
CA THR A 143 23.57 2.12 -6.66
C THR A 143 24.88 1.99 -5.88
N SER A 144 25.07 0.88 -5.17
CA SER A 144 26.19 0.70 -4.24
C SER A 144 27.45 0.18 -4.93
N ARG A 145 27.28 -0.67 -5.95
CA ARG A 145 28.37 -1.24 -6.75
C ARG A 145 27.81 -2.00 -7.95
N ALA A 146 28.50 -1.92 -9.09
CA ALA A 146 28.39 -2.91 -10.15
C ALA A 146 29.57 -3.87 -10.02
N THR A 147 29.33 -5.13 -9.64
CA THR A 147 30.37 -6.17 -9.71
C THR A 147 30.01 -7.12 -10.84
N GLY A 148 30.75 -7.05 -11.95
CA GLY A 148 30.41 -7.82 -13.14
C GLY A 148 29.06 -7.39 -13.73
N ALA A 149 28.11 -8.32 -13.85
CA ALA A 149 26.77 -8.07 -14.38
C ALA A 149 25.73 -7.65 -13.32
N ASP A 150 26.09 -7.64 -12.03
CA ASP A 150 25.16 -7.44 -10.93
C ASP A 150 25.21 -6.01 -10.39
N VAL A 151 24.03 -5.39 -10.25
CA VAL A 151 23.85 -4.07 -9.64
C VAL A 151 23.40 -4.24 -8.19
N GLY A 152 24.16 -3.65 -7.27
CA GLY A 152 23.77 -3.52 -5.86
C GLY A 152 23.06 -2.21 -5.58
N TYR A 153 22.14 -2.24 -4.62
CA TYR A 153 21.32 -1.10 -4.23
C TYR A 153 21.46 -0.82 -2.73
N VAL A 154 21.51 0.46 -2.36
CA VAL A 154 21.26 0.91 -0.98
C VAL A 154 19.94 1.65 -0.98
N ILE A 155 19.00 1.18 -0.17
CA ILE A 155 17.69 1.82 0.03
C ILE A 155 17.64 2.43 1.43
N ASP A 156 17.21 3.68 1.51
CA ASP A 156 16.89 4.33 2.77
C ASP A 156 15.44 4.01 3.14
N VAL A 157 15.25 3.25 4.23
CA VAL A 157 13.91 2.79 4.64
C VAL A 157 13.01 3.94 5.11
N VAL A 158 13.58 5.00 5.69
CA VAL A 158 12.79 6.15 6.16
C VAL A 158 12.27 6.92 4.96
N GLN A 159 13.15 7.29 4.03
CA GLN A 159 12.77 8.02 2.83
C GLN A 159 11.84 7.21 1.92
N PHE A 160 12.03 5.90 1.83
CA PHE A 160 11.12 5.05 1.07
C PHE A 160 9.71 5.03 1.66
N HIS A 161 9.61 4.90 2.99
CA HIS A 161 8.33 4.94 3.68
C HIS A 161 7.64 6.30 3.53
N GLU A 162 8.36 7.40 3.70
CA GLU A 162 7.85 8.77 3.48
C GLU A 162 7.37 9.00 2.04
N ALA A 163 8.07 8.45 1.05
CA ALA A 163 7.66 8.51 -0.36
C ALA A 163 6.37 7.71 -0.60
N LEU A 164 6.20 6.56 0.05
CA LEU A 164 4.97 5.77 -0.01
C LEU A 164 3.79 6.52 0.61
N GLU A 165 3.97 7.09 1.81
CA GLU A 165 2.93 7.92 2.46
C GLU A 165 2.54 9.11 1.58
N SER A 166 3.54 9.80 1.01
CA SER A 166 3.30 10.92 0.10
C SER A 166 2.54 10.51 -1.16
N ALA A 167 2.86 9.34 -1.74
CA ALA A 167 2.15 8.80 -2.90
C ALA A 167 0.71 8.43 -2.57
N PHE A 168 0.46 7.91 -1.36
CA PHE A 168 -0.88 7.64 -0.87
C PHE A 168 -1.67 8.95 -0.65
N ASP A 169 -1.06 9.96 -0.04
CA ASP A 169 -1.68 11.27 0.15
C ASP A 169 -2.04 11.95 -1.18
N ASP A 170 -1.18 11.84 -2.19
CA ASP A 170 -1.48 12.33 -3.54
C ASP A 170 -2.69 11.61 -4.14
N TYR A 171 -2.75 10.27 -4.03
CA TYR A 171 -3.90 9.49 -4.46
C TYR A 171 -5.21 9.93 -3.77
N LEU A 172 -5.16 10.19 -2.46
CA LEU A 172 -6.32 10.66 -1.70
C LEU A 172 -6.77 12.07 -2.14
N LYS A 173 -5.84 12.96 -2.50
CA LYS A 173 -6.15 14.29 -3.04
C LYS A 173 -6.79 14.19 -4.43
N GLU A 174 -6.25 13.35 -5.31
CA GLU A 174 -6.81 13.12 -6.64
C GLU A 174 -8.26 12.62 -6.56
N LEU A 175 -8.60 11.74 -5.62
CA LEU A 175 -9.94 11.18 -5.49
C LEU A 175 -11.07 12.22 -5.32
N VAL A 176 -10.77 13.38 -4.74
CA VAL A 176 -11.76 14.46 -4.54
C VAL A 176 -11.76 15.50 -5.66
N GLU A 177 -10.89 15.39 -6.66
CA GLU A 177 -10.88 16.30 -7.80
C GLU A 177 -12.04 15.98 -8.76
N PRO A 178 -12.88 16.94 -9.17
CA PRO A 178 -14.08 16.66 -9.98
C PRO A 178 -13.81 15.89 -11.28
N ASN A 179 -12.67 16.10 -11.91
CA ASN A 179 -12.26 15.46 -13.17
C ASN A 179 -11.70 14.03 -13.03
N GLN A 180 -11.60 13.48 -11.81
CA GLN A 180 -11.04 12.15 -11.53
C GLN A 180 -12.11 11.05 -11.42
N GLU A 181 -13.13 11.09 -12.29
CA GLU A 181 -14.25 10.14 -12.28
C GLU A 181 -13.79 8.68 -12.31
N LYS A 182 -12.87 8.35 -13.23
CA LYS A 182 -12.38 6.98 -13.37
C LYS A 182 -11.66 6.47 -12.11
N LEU A 183 -10.94 7.37 -11.43
CA LEU A 183 -10.22 7.05 -10.21
C LEU A 183 -11.18 6.72 -9.05
N ARG A 184 -12.29 7.46 -8.97
CA ARG A 184 -13.38 7.18 -8.01
C ARG A 184 -14.11 5.89 -8.33
N GLU A 185 -14.45 5.62 -9.60
CA GLU A 185 -15.04 4.33 -10.00
C GLU A 185 -14.17 3.14 -9.56
N ASN A 186 -12.85 3.27 -9.73
CA ASN A 186 -11.87 2.27 -9.33
C ASN A 186 -11.87 2.04 -7.82
N LEU A 187 -11.89 3.12 -7.02
CA LEU A 187 -12.05 3.04 -5.58
C LEU A 187 -13.34 2.31 -5.20
N TRP A 188 -14.47 2.71 -5.78
CA TRP A 188 -15.78 2.10 -5.50
C TRP A 188 -15.80 0.62 -5.85
N SER A 189 -15.27 0.23 -7.01
CA SER A 189 -15.13 -1.18 -7.41
C SER A 189 -14.38 -1.99 -6.34
N LYS A 190 -13.23 -1.48 -5.87
CA LYS A 190 -12.41 -2.17 -4.87
C LYS A 190 -13.08 -2.23 -3.50
N MET A 191 -13.64 -1.12 -3.03
CA MET A 191 -14.29 -1.04 -1.72
C MET A 191 -15.61 -1.83 -1.67
N ASN A 192 -16.40 -1.82 -2.75
CA ASN A 192 -17.59 -2.66 -2.87
C ASN A 192 -17.24 -4.15 -2.78
N HIS A 193 -16.16 -4.58 -3.45
CA HIS A 193 -15.68 -5.96 -3.34
C HIS A 193 -15.29 -6.31 -1.88
N ILE A 194 -14.53 -5.43 -1.21
CA ILE A 194 -14.14 -5.63 0.19
C ILE A 194 -15.37 -5.73 1.11
N CYS A 195 -16.33 -4.82 0.94
CA CYS A 195 -17.56 -4.81 1.72
C CYS A 195 -18.38 -6.08 1.51
N ARG A 196 -18.53 -6.52 0.25
CA ARG A 196 -19.21 -7.78 -0.09
C ARG A 196 -18.57 -8.98 0.60
N VAL A 197 -17.25 -9.15 0.49
CA VAL A 197 -16.51 -10.24 1.14
C VAL A 197 -16.67 -10.21 2.67
N ARG A 198 -16.75 -9.02 3.27
CA ARG A 198 -17.01 -8.87 4.71
C ARG A 198 -18.44 -9.32 5.05
N LYS A 199 -19.45 -8.86 4.33
CA LYS A 199 -20.86 -9.24 4.55
C LYS A 199 -21.10 -10.74 4.36
N GLU A 200 -20.51 -11.34 3.32
CA GLU A 200 -20.56 -12.80 3.09
C GLU A 200 -19.97 -13.60 4.27
N ARG A 201 -18.94 -13.08 4.93
CA ARG A 201 -18.37 -13.72 6.12
C ARG A 201 -19.26 -13.54 7.36
N ALA A 202 -19.94 -12.40 7.52
CA ALA A 202 -20.86 -12.17 8.64
C ALA A 202 -21.91 -13.26 8.71
N GLY A 203 -22.57 -13.54 7.57
CA GLY A 203 -23.59 -14.59 7.50
C GLY A 203 -23.09 -16.02 7.71
N LEU A 204 -21.78 -16.24 7.88
CA LEU A 204 -21.20 -17.54 8.25
C LEU A 204 -20.89 -17.65 9.76
N PHE A 205 -20.85 -16.53 10.48
CA PHE A 205 -20.52 -16.47 11.91
C PHE A 205 -21.68 -15.94 12.78
N GLU A 206 -22.80 -15.54 12.16
CA GLU A 206 -24.13 -15.39 12.79
C GLU A 206 -24.82 -16.76 12.91
#